data_AF-A0AAV0DBP4-F1
#
_entry.id   AF-A0AAV0DBP4-F1
#
_cell.length_a   1.000
_cell.length_b   1.000
_cell.length_c   1.000
_cell.angle_alpha   90.00
_cell.angle_beta   90.00
_cell.angle_gamma   90.00
#
_symmetry.space_group_name_H-M   'P 1'
#
loop_
_entity.id
_entity.type
_entity.pdbx_description
1 polymer ?
#
loop_
_entity_poly.entity_id
_entity_poly.type
_entity_poly.pdbx_seq_one_letter_code
_entity_poly.pdbx_strand_id
1 'polypeptide(L)'
;MPCITKKFDEPIRSYTRASPGLKKAWLSLFNEKYYWRPEYHSRITKNFNKKGSEGLSRALSSARKTKQCPEWIILPIWVQLLEQWRDAKFISKCNTNKKNRNSDVGMALHTGGSIPITEYCRRYEEKHNQTAPPEIVYLQTHTKADGTFVTPKAKQIYVSVI
;
A
#
# COMPACT_ATOMS: atom_id res chain seq x y z
N MET A 1 6.71 -14.60 -1.28
CA MET A 1 6.94 -15.14 -2.63
C MET A 1 8.34 -15.75 -2.64
N PRO A 2 8.46 -17.08 -2.73
CA PRO A 2 9.75 -17.76 -2.59
C PRO A 2 10.83 -17.29 -3.58
N CYS A 3 10.47 -16.88 -4.79
CA CYS A 3 11.42 -16.40 -5.80
C CYS A 3 12.18 -15.12 -5.37
N ILE A 4 11.53 -14.23 -4.62
CA ILE A 4 12.15 -12.97 -4.15
C ILE A 4 13.17 -13.25 -3.04
N THR A 5 12.84 -14.13 -2.10
CA THR A 5 13.76 -14.51 -1.03
C THR A 5 14.87 -15.42 -1.54
N LYS A 6 14.63 -16.23 -2.58
CA LYS A 6 15.67 -17.06 -3.21
C LYS A 6 16.79 -16.25 -3.87
N LYS A 7 16.49 -15.05 -4.37
CA LYS A 7 17.48 -14.18 -5.02
C LYS A 7 17.37 -12.77 -4.48
N PHE A 8 18.09 -12.45 -3.42
CA PHE A 8 18.13 -11.11 -2.87
C PHE A 8 19.59 -10.66 -2.74
N ASP A 9 20.14 -10.19 -3.85
CA ASP A 9 21.55 -9.84 -4.03
C ASP A 9 21.81 -8.32 -4.13
N GLU A 10 20.75 -7.50 -4.04
CA GLU A 10 20.86 -6.04 -3.99
C GLU A 10 20.40 -5.47 -2.62
N PRO A 11 21.05 -4.43 -2.08
CA PRO A 11 20.66 -3.78 -0.82
C PRO A 11 19.47 -2.83 -1.00
N ILE A 12 18.34 -3.38 -1.43
CA ILE A 12 17.14 -2.61 -1.79
C ILE A 12 16.12 -2.58 -0.66
N ARG A 13 15.71 -1.36 -0.27
CA ARG A 13 14.67 -1.15 0.76
C ARG A 13 13.22 -1.28 0.26
N SER A 14 13.01 -1.38 -1.05
CA SER A 14 11.69 -1.53 -1.67
C SER A 14 11.77 -2.16 -3.05
N TYR A 15 10.70 -2.86 -3.45
CA TYR A 15 10.61 -3.54 -4.75
C TYR A 15 10.81 -2.58 -5.93
N THR A 16 10.31 -1.35 -5.81
CA THR A 16 10.46 -0.32 -6.84
C THR A 16 11.92 0.01 -7.13
N ARG A 17 12.80 -0.07 -6.12
CA ARG A 17 14.24 0.22 -6.22
C ARG A 17 15.07 -0.95 -6.74
N ALA A 18 14.49 -2.14 -6.87
CA ALA A 18 15.15 -3.26 -7.51
C ALA A 18 15.49 -2.91 -8.97
N SER A 19 16.69 -3.31 -9.41
CA SER A 19 17.08 -3.15 -10.80
C SER A 19 16.12 -3.90 -11.74
N PRO A 20 16.01 -3.49 -13.02
CA PRO A 20 15.25 -4.25 -14.01
C PRO A 20 15.74 -5.70 -14.13
N GLY A 21 17.06 -5.92 -14.00
CA GLY A 21 17.68 -7.26 -14.03
C GLY A 21 17.20 -8.14 -12.87
N LEU A 22 17.18 -7.61 -11.65
CA LEU A 22 16.71 -8.34 -10.48
C LEU A 22 15.21 -8.67 -10.58
N LYS A 23 14.38 -7.73 -11.05
CA LYS A 23 12.95 -7.98 -11.30
C LYS A 23 12.74 -9.08 -12.35
N LYS A 24 13.51 -9.05 -13.44
CA LYS A 24 13.50 -10.09 -14.48
C LYS A 24 13.91 -11.45 -13.92
N ALA A 25 14.95 -11.50 -13.08
CA ALA A 25 15.40 -12.74 -12.45
C ALA A 25 14.34 -13.32 -11.50
N TRP A 26 13.67 -12.49 -10.69
CA TRP A 26 12.55 -12.94 -9.86
C TRP A 26 11.38 -13.50 -10.67
N LEU A 27 11.06 -12.86 -11.80
CA LEU A 27 10.02 -13.33 -12.69
C LEU A 27 10.44 -14.65 -13.36
N SER A 28 11.69 -14.79 -13.78
CA SER A 28 12.22 -16.05 -14.34
C SER A 28 12.06 -17.22 -13.36
N LEU A 29 12.49 -17.03 -12.10
CA LEU A 29 12.32 -18.04 -11.03
C LEU A 29 10.85 -18.37 -10.74
N PHE A 30 9.94 -17.44 -11.01
CA PHE A 30 8.51 -17.68 -10.90
C PHE A 30 8.00 -18.49 -12.10
N ASN A 31 8.44 -18.17 -13.32
CA ASN A 31 8.07 -18.88 -14.55
C ASN A 31 8.60 -20.31 -14.60
N GLU A 32 9.74 -20.61 -13.96
CA GLU A 32 10.25 -21.99 -13.84
C GLU A 32 9.29 -22.92 -13.11
N LYS A 33 8.45 -22.38 -12.23
CA LYS A 33 7.51 -23.16 -11.40
C LYS A 33 6.07 -23.09 -11.90
N TYR A 34 5.71 -22.03 -12.62
CA TYR A 34 4.32 -21.75 -13.00
C TYR A 34 4.23 -21.46 -14.49
N TYR A 35 3.23 -22.07 -15.13
CA TYR A 35 2.96 -21.93 -16.56
C TYR A 35 1.62 -21.26 -16.79
N TRP A 36 1.53 -20.49 -17.87
CA TRP A 36 0.30 -19.84 -18.31
C TRP A 36 0.33 -19.60 -19.80
N ARG A 37 -0.85 -19.34 -20.38
CA ARG A 37 -0.96 -19.04 -21.80
C ARG A 37 -0.40 -17.63 -22.12
N PRO A 38 0.28 -17.44 -23.26
CA PRO A 38 0.96 -16.17 -23.59
C PRO A 38 0.08 -14.92 -23.48
N GLU A 39 -1.21 -15.02 -23.80
CA GLU A 39 -2.18 -13.92 -23.73
C GLU A 39 -2.33 -13.34 -22.31
N TYR A 40 -2.03 -14.12 -21.27
CA TYR A 40 -2.10 -13.68 -19.88
C TYR A 40 -0.79 -13.10 -19.36
N HIS A 41 0.29 -13.11 -20.15
CA HIS A 41 1.63 -12.75 -19.68
C HIS A 41 1.68 -11.35 -19.07
N SER A 42 1.08 -10.34 -19.72
CA SER A 42 1.06 -8.97 -19.19
C SER A 42 0.31 -8.86 -17.85
N ARG A 43 -0.86 -9.50 -17.75
CA ARG A 43 -1.68 -9.50 -16.52
C ARG A 43 -0.95 -10.21 -15.37
N ILE A 44 -0.31 -11.34 -15.66
CA ILE A 44 0.42 -12.13 -14.66
C ILE A 44 1.66 -11.37 -14.20
N THR A 45 2.44 -10.77 -15.10
CA THR A 45 3.58 -9.93 -14.73
C THR A 45 3.16 -8.74 -13.86
N LYS A 46 2.04 -8.07 -14.18
CA LYS A 46 1.49 -6.99 -13.35
C LYS A 46 1.12 -7.47 -11.95
N ASN A 47 0.43 -8.62 -11.86
CA ASN A 47 0.06 -9.21 -10.57
C ASN A 47 1.28 -9.67 -9.78
N PHE A 48 2.26 -10.26 -10.45
CA PHE A 48 3.53 -10.66 -9.88
C PHE A 48 4.24 -9.47 -9.24
N ASN A 49 4.41 -8.37 -9.98
CA ASN A 49 5.06 -7.16 -9.46
C ASN A 49 4.33 -6.61 -8.23
N LYS A 50 2.99 -6.58 -8.25
CA LYS A 50 2.17 -6.15 -7.11
C LYS A 50 2.41 -7.05 -5.88
N LYS A 51 2.29 -8.37 -6.04
CA LYS A 51 2.48 -9.33 -4.95
C LYS A 51 3.92 -9.41 -4.46
N GLY A 52 4.87 -9.22 -5.36
CA GLY A 52 6.28 -9.12 -5.03
C GLY A 52 6.57 -7.90 -4.17
N SER A 53 6.02 -6.74 -4.54
CA SER A 53 6.12 -5.52 -3.74
C SER A 53 5.53 -5.68 -2.34
N GLU A 54 4.28 -6.17 -2.25
CA GLU A 54 3.62 -6.43 -0.96
C GLU A 54 4.42 -7.42 -0.09
N GLY A 55 4.93 -8.49 -0.70
CA GLY A 55 5.69 -9.53 -0.02
C GLY A 55 7.04 -9.05 0.49
N LEU A 56 7.81 -8.36 -0.34
CA LEU A 56 9.13 -7.84 0.03
C LEU A 56 9.01 -6.77 1.13
N SER A 57 8.05 -5.85 1.01
CA SER A 57 7.81 -4.84 2.05
C SER A 57 7.47 -5.48 3.40
N ARG A 58 6.64 -6.52 3.42
CA ARG A 58 6.32 -7.26 4.64
C ARG A 58 7.55 -7.96 5.22
N ALA A 59 8.32 -8.67 4.38
CA ALA A 59 9.51 -9.40 4.81
C ALA A 59 10.58 -8.47 5.40
N LEU A 60 10.92 -7.38 4.71
CA LEU A 60 11.89 -6.39 5.21
C LEU A 60 11.39 -5.67 6.46
N SER A 61 10.10 -5.35 6.54
CA SER A 61 9.53 -4.74 7.75
C SER A 61 9.61 -5.67 8.96
N SER A 62 9.40 -6.97 8.75
CA SER A 62 9.56 -7.98 9.80
C SER A 62 11.01 -8.05 10.27
N ALA A 63 11.95 -8.20 9.34
CA ALA A 63 13.39 -8.23 9.62
C ALA A 63 13.87 -6.99 10.39
N ARG A 64 13.40 -5.80 9.99
CA ARG A 64 13.72 -4.55 10.69
C ARG A 64 13.13 -4.50 12.10
N LYS A 65 11.93 -5.04 12.31
CA LYS A 65 11.27 -5.07 13.63
C LYS A 65 11.99 -6.02 14.59
N THR A 66 12.38 -7.21 14.12
CA THR A 66 13.10 -8.21 14.93
C THR A 66 14.58 -7.86 15.10
N LYS A 67 15.13 -7.01 14.23
CA LYS A 67 16.56 -6.67 14.15
C LYS A 67 17.46 -7.90 13.91
N GLN A 68 16.89 -8.97 13.37
CA GLN A 68 17.59 -10.21 13.06
C GLN A 68 17.76 -10.32 11.54
N CYS A 69 18.97 -10.70 11.11
CA CYS A 69 19.24 -10.99 9.71
C CYS A 69 18.46 -12.25 9.31
N PRO A 70 17.52 -12.18 8.35
CA PRO A 70 16.86 -13.36 7.85
C PRO A 70 17.83 -14.25 7.06
N GLU A 71 17.61 -15.56 7.05
CA GLU A 71 18.43 -16.54 6.31
C GLU A 71 18.57 -16.22 4.81
N TRP A 72 17.55 -15.61 4.22
CA TRP A 72 17.51 -15.25 2.81
C TRP A 72 18.26 -13.95 2.45
N ILE A 73 18.83 -13.25 3.42
CA ILE A 73 19.67 -12.07 3.20
C ILE A 73 21.11 -12.42 3.62
N ILE A 74 22.06 -12.26 2.71
CA ILE A 74 23.48 -12.42 3.04
C ILE A 74 23.99 -11.25 3.88
N LEU A 75 24.95 -11.51 4.77
CA LEU A 75 25.49 -10.53 5.73
C LEU A 75 25.92 -9.19 5.10
N PRO A 76 26.66 -9.16 3.96
CA PRO A 76 27.06 -7.87 3.36
C PRO A 76 25.90 -6.98 2.94
N ILE A 77 24.79 -7.58 2.50
CA ILE A 77 23.58 -6.86 2.11
C ILE A 77 22.81 -6.41 3.35
N TRP A 78 22.75 -7.26 4.37
CA TRP A 78 22.13 -6.92 5.63
C TRP A 78 22.75 -5.70 6.29
N VAL A 79 24.10 -5.62 6.32
CA VAL A 79 24.82 -4.46 6.86
C VAL A 79 24.42 -3.17 6.12
N GLN A 80 24.41 -3.20 4.78
CA GLN A 80 23.98 -2.06 3.97
C GLN A 80 22.52 -1.67 4.21
N LEU A 81 21.62 -2.64 4.40
CA LEU A 81 20.23 -2.36 4.76
C LEU A 81 20.12 -1.70 6.14
N LEU A 82 20.90 -2.14 7.12
CA LEU A 82 20.94 -1.52 8.44
C LEU A 82 21.43 -0.07 8.37
N GLU A 83 22.46 0.22 7.58
CA GLU A 83 22.94 1.58 7.33
C GLU A 83 21.84 2.45 6.71
N GLN A 84 21.16 1.94 5.67
CA GLN A 84 20.04 2.64 5.04
C GLN A 84 18.87 2.91 6.00
N TRP A 85 18.62 2.03 6.98
CA TRP A 85 17.56 2.22 7.97
C TRP A 85 17.97 3.14 9.13
N ARG A 86 19.27 3.30 9.38
CA ARG A 86 19.83 4.25 10.35
C ARG A 86 19.94 5.67 9.80
N ASP A 87 19.94 5.83 8.47
CA ASP A 87 19.94 7.12 7.80
C ASP A 87 18.85 8.07 8.37
N ALA A 88 19.27 9.28 8.74
CA ALA A 88 18.40 10.27 9.36
C ALA A 88 17.24 10.68 8.46
N LYS A 89 17.46 10.75 7.14
CA LYS A 89 16.39 11.07 6.17
C LYS A 89 15.34 9.95 6.15
N PHE A 90 15.78 8.69 6.19
CA PHE A 90 14.88 7.55 6.28
C PHE A 90 14.05 7.56 7.57
N ILE A 91 14.69 7.77 8.72
CA ILE A 91 14.01 7.83 10.03
C ILE A 91 12.99 8.98 10.05
N SER A 92 13.39 10.18 9.62
CA SER A 92 12.52 11.36 9.56
C SER A 92 11.27 11.10 8.70
N LYS A 93 11.45 10.51 7.52
CA LYS A 93 10.34 10.12 6.65
C LYS A 93 9.41 9.09 7.30
N CYS A 94 9.97 8.08 7.96
CA CYS A 94 9.19 7.08 8.68
C CYS A 94 8.37 7.69 9.82
N ASN A 95 8.98 8.58 10.61
CA ASN A 95 8.31 9.26 11.71
C ASN A 95 7.21 10.20 11.22
N THR A 96 7.46 10.96 10.16
CA THR A 96 6.45 11.80 9.51
C THR A 96 5.27 10.98 9.02
N ASN A 97 5.53 9.88 8.30
CA ASN A 97 4.47 8.98 7.84
C ASN A 97 3.70 8.33 9.00
N LYS A 98 4.37 8.04 10.13
CA LYS A 98 3.71 7.53 11.34
C LYS A 98 2.79 8.59 11.96
N LYS A 99 3.26 9.83 12.08
CA LYS A 99 2.46 10.97 12.56
C LYS A 99 1.24 11.20 11.66
N ASN A 100 1.41 11.20 10.34
CA ASN A 100 0.33 11.40 9.37
C ASN A 100 -0.73 10.29 9.43
N ARG A 101 -0.34 9.03 9.68
CA ARG A 101 -1.33 7.94 9.86
C ARG A 101 -2.13 8.06 11.15
N ASN A 102 -1.51 8.63 12.19
CA ASN A 102 -2.13 8.81 13.50
C ASN A 102 -2.75 10.20 13.67
N SER A 103 -2.80 11.03 12.61
CA SER A 103 -3.32 12.38 12.72
C SER A 103 -4.84 12.37 12.55
N ASP A 104 -5.55 12.91 13.54
CA ASP A 104 -7.02 13.08 13.48
C ASP A 104 -7.47 14.34 12.73
N VAL A 105 -6.50 15.08 12.17
CA VAL A 105 -6.71 16.38 11.52
C VAL A 105 -6.80 16.26 9.99
N GLY A 106 -6.46 15.09 9.44
CA GLY A 106 -6.35 14.87 8.00
C GLY A 106 -7.68 14.52 7.31
N MET A 107 -7.61 14.41 5.99
CA MET A 107 -8.70 13.94 5.12
C MET A 107 -8.77 12.41 5.00
N ALA A 108 -7.84 11.68 5.62
CA ALA A 108 -7.75 10.23 5.49
C ALA A 108 -8.77 9.46 6.34
N LEU A 109 -9.41 10.14 7.31
CA LEU A 109 -10.42 9.52 8.16
C LEU A 109 -11.77 9.53 7.45
N HIS A 110 -12.31 8.34 7.23
CA HIS A 110 -13.62 8.09 6.64
C HIS A 110 -14.41 7.13 7.54
N THR A 111 -15.74 7.26 7.51
CA THR A 111 -16.69 6.42 8.26
C THR A 111 -17.47 5.46 7.37
N GLY A 112 -17.21 5.46 6.06
CA GLY A 112 -17.88 4.56 5.10
C GLY A 112 -17.64 3.06 5.32
N GLY A 113 -16.70 2.69 6.19
CA GLY A 113 -16.40 1.31 6.54
C GLY A 113 -15.91 0.49 5.34
N SER A 114 -16.23 -0.80 5.33
CA SER A 114 -15.81 -1.75 4.27
C SER A 114 -16.70 -1.71 3.02
N ILE A 115 -17.62 -0.74 2.91
CA ILE A 115 -18.51 -0.60 1.76
C ILE A 115 -17.84 0.38 0.78
N PRO A 116 -17.59 -0.02 -0.47
CA PRO A 116 -17.02 0.90 -1.45
C PRO A 116 -18.03 2.00 -1.78
N ILE A 117 -17.54 3.21 -2.06
CA ILE A 117 -18.38 4.36 -2.43
C ILE A 117 -19.28 4.05 -3.62
N THR A 118 -18.79 3.29 -4.61
CA THR A 118 -19.58 2.88 -5.78
C THR A 118 -20.80 2.05 -5.40
N GLU A 119 -20.68 1.19 -4.38
CA GLU A 119 -21.80 0.40 -3.87
C GLU A 119 -22.80 1.29 -3.12
N TYR A 120 -22.33 2.31 -2.40
CA TYR A 120 -23.21 3.30 -1.80
C TYR A 120 -24.00 4.08 -2.87
N CYS A 121 -23.33 4.57 -3.92
CA CYS A 121 -23.98 5.25 -5.03
C CYS A 121 -25.03 4.37 -5.71
N ARG A 122 -24.70 3.10 -5.98
CA ARG A 122 -25.63 2.12 -6.56
C ARG A 122 -26.88 1.93 -5.69
N ARG A 123 -26.71 1.75 -4.37
CA ARG A 123 -27.84 1.60 -3.43
C ARG A 123 -28.71 2.86 -3.35
N TYR A 124 -28.09 4.03 -3.44
CA TYR A 124 -28.82 5.29 -3.47
C TYR A 124 -29.66 5.40 -4.75
N GLU A 125 -29.07 5.08 -5.91
CA GLU A 125 -29.76 5.06 -7.20
C GLU A 125 -30.95 4.12 -7.21
N GLU A 126 -30.81 2.90 -6.69
CA GLU A 126 -31.91 1.94 -6.59
C GLU A 126 -33.06 2.41 -5.69
N LYS A 127 -32.74 3.18 -4.65
CA LYS A 127 -33.73 3.66 -3.67
C LYS A 127 -34.45 4.93 -4.13
N HIS A 128 -33.72 5.81 -4.81
CA HIS A 128 -34.20 7.16 -5.14
C HIS A 128 -34.43 7.36 -6.65
N ASN A 129 -34.14 6.36 -7.48
CA ASN A 129 -34.19 6.41 -8.95
C ASN A 129 -33.42 7.62 -9.52
N GLN A 130 -32.35 8.04 -8.84
CA GLN A 130 -31.53 9.18 -9.21
C GLN A 130 -30.08 8.97 -8.77
N THR A 131 -29.12 9.52 -9.51
CA THR A 131 -27.71 9.46 -9.15
C THR A 131 -27.44 10.15 -7.82
N ALA A 132 -26.60 9.52 -6.99
CA ALA A 132 -26.23 10.05 -5.68
C ALA A 132 -25.53 11.40 -5.82
N PRO A 133 -26.08 12.48 -5.22
CA PRO A 133 -25.41 13.78 -5.22
C PRO A 133 -24.07 13.69 -4.47
N PRO A 134 -23.02 14.39 -4.93
CA PRO A 134 -21.73 14.42 -4.25
C PRO A 134 -21.83 14.79 -2.77
N GLU A 135 -22.75 15.69 -2.39
CA GLU A 135 -22.91 16.09 -0.99
C GLU A 135 -23.39 14.95 -0.09
N ILE A 136 -24.31 14.12 -0.59
CA ILE A 136 -24.85 12.99 0.15
C ILE A 136 -23.78 11.92 0.35
N VAL A 137 -23.02 11.61 -0.71
CA VAL A 137 -21.89 10.68 -0.63
C VAL A 137 -20.82 11.18 0.34
N TYR A 138 -20.54 12.48 0.31
CA TYR A 138 -19.56 13.09 1.19
C TYR A 138 -19.97 13.01 2.66
N LEU A 139 -21.20 13.41 2.99
CA LEU A 139 -21.74 13.34 4.34
C LEU A 139 -21.70 11.90 4.85
N GLN A 140 -22.22 10.94 4.10
CA GLN A 140 -22.20 9.52 4.48
C GLN A 140 -20.81 9.02 4.88
N THR A 141 -19.78 9.46 4.15
CA THR A 141 -18.41 8.94 4.29
C THR A 141 -17.56 9.74 5.26
N HIS A 142 -17.97 10.95 5.64
CA HIS A 142 -17.19 11.88 6.46
C HIS A 142 -17.96 12.45 7.67
N THR A 143 -19.13 11.90 8.00
CA THR A 143 -19.82 12.13 9.28
C THR A 143 -19.90 10.87 10.11
N LYS A 144 -19.94 11.03 11.43
CA LYS A 144 -20.21 9.97 12.39
C LYS A 144 -21.72 9.74 12.50
N ALA A 145 -22.11 8.69 13.24
CA ALA A 145 -23.52 8.37 13.49
C ALA A 145 -24.28 9.48 14.23
N ASP A 146 -23.58 10.33 14.99
CA ASP A 146 -24.15 11.51 15.68
C ASP A 146 -24.32 12.74 14.76
N GLY A 147 -23.98 12.61 13.47
CA GLY A 147 -24.06 13.70 12.49
C GLY A 147 -22.87 14.66 12.50
N THR A 148 -21.91 14.49 13.41
CA THR A 148 -20.70 15.34 13.45
C THR A 148 -19.68 14.92 12.40
N PHE A 149 -18.95 15.88 11.84
CA PHE A 149 -17.85 15.58 10.91
C PHE A 149 -16.72 14.82 11.60
N VAL A 150 -16.13 13.87 10.88
CA VAL A 150 -15.06 13.01 11.40
C VAL A 150 -13.80 13.82 11.71
N THR A 151 -13.52 14.86 10.92
CA THR A 151 -12.41 15.79 11.16
C THR A 151 -12.81 17.24 10.89
N PRO A 152 -12.14 18.23 11.51
CA PRO A 152 -12.36 19.65 11.20
C PRO A 152 -12.15 19.97 9.72
N LYS A 153 -11.21 19.27 9.07
CA LYS A 153 -10.91 19.45 7.64
C LYS A 153 -12.05 18.97 6.76
N ALA A 154 -12.72 17.88 7.12
CA ALA A 154 -13.90 17.39 6.40
C ALA A 154 -15.03 18.43 6.42
N LYS A 155 -15.29 19.03 7.58
CA LYS A 155 -16.24 20.15 7.71
C LYS A 155 -15.85 21.33 6.81
N GLN A 156 -14.58 21.72 6.81
CA GLN A 156 -14.10 22.84 6.00
C GLN A 156 -14.35 22.60 4.49
N ILE A 157 -14.08 21.39 3.99
CA ILE A 157 -14.27 21.06 2.57
C ILE A 157 -15.77 21.04 2.22
N TYR A 158 -16.58 20.44 3.07
CA TYR A 158 -18.04 20.43 2.87
C TYR A 158 -18.60 21.85 2.71
N VAL A 159 -18.05 22.84 3.43
CA VAL A 159 -18.51 24.23 3.35
C VAL A 159 -17.94 24.98 2.14
N SER A 160 -16.80 24.56 1.60
CA SER A 160 -16.05 25.35 0.60
C SER A 160 -16.06 24.79 -0.82
N VAL A 161 -16.40 23.51 -1.00
CA VAL A 161 -16.24 22.80 -2.29
C VAL A 161 -17.47 22.00 -2.66
N ILE A 162 -18.05 21.31 -1.66
CA ILE A 162 -19.25 20.48 -1.82
C ILE A 162 -20.47 21.37 -1.75
#